data_AF-A0A7S0RY51-F1
#
_entry.id   AF-A0A7S0RY51-F1
#
_cell.length_a   1.000
_cell.length_b   1.000
_cell.length_c   1.000
_cell.angle_alpha   90.00
_cell.angle_beta   90.00
_cell.angle_gamma   90.00
#
_symmetry.space_group_name_H-M   'P 1'
#
loop_
_entity.id
_entity.type
_entity.pdbx_description
1 polymer ?
#
loop_
_entity_poly.entity_id
_entity_poly.type
_entity_poly.pdbx_seq_one_letter_code
_entity_poly.pdbx_strand_id
1 'polypeptide(L)'
;TQLLTGVSTASGGVPLAMVAALRGVLVVAGKNVGEAVLAKIAATLLQALESDYQDLRETAARTLGVYAPFASEEDLKAALRQVATGAKEAAARTSERRHLDAIAVSALLRHAPLRLCGPEVDPVYAKACAAMLDRSLKDE
;
A
#
# COMPACT_ATOMS: atom_id res chain seq x y z
N THR A 1 -27.90 5.98 -24.83
CA THR A 1 -28.38 6.09 -23.44
C THR A 1 -27.93 4.96 -22.50
N GLN A 2 -26.99 4.08 -22.90
CA GLN A 2 -26.44 3.03 -22.01
C GLN A 2 -25.05 3.36 -21.41
N LEU A 3 -24.37 4.41 -21.89
CA LEU A 3 -23.04 4.81 -21.39
C LEU A 3 -23.08 5.67 -20.11
N LEU A 4 -24.17 6.40 -19.88
CA LEU A 4 -24.34 7.27 -18.71
C LEU A 4 -24.87 6.53 -17.47
N THR A 5 -25.48 5.37 -17.66
CA THR A 5 -25.95 4.48 -16.57
C THR A 5 -24.85 3.59 -16.00
N GLY A 6 -23.78 3.34 -16.77
CA GLY A 6 -22.59 2.61 -16.29
C GLY A 6 -21.66 3.46 -15.40
N VAL A 7 -21.72 4.79 -15.53
CA VAL A 7 -20.91 5.71 -14.70
C VAL A 7 -21.44 5.85 -13.28
N SER A 8 -22.74 5.61 -13.06
CA SER A 8 -23.41 5.86 -11.77
C SER A 8 -23.71 4.60 -10.95
N THR A 9 -23.25 3.41 -11.37
CA THR A 9 -23.46 2.14 -10.66
C THR A 9 -22.21 1.56 -10.00
N ALA A 10 -21.03 2.17 -10.16
CA ALA A 10 -19.80 1.75 -9.49
C ALA A 10 -19.31 2.84 -8.53
N SER A 11 -19.81 2.83 -7.29
CA SER A 11 -19.37 3.73 -6.21
C SER A 11 -17.91 3.48 -5.73
N GLY A 12 -17.09 2.74 -6.49
CA GLY A 12 -15.64 2.61 -6.32
C GLY A 12 -14.79 3.31 -7.39
N GLY A 13 -15.38 3.83 -8.48
CA GLY A 13 -14.62 4.36 -9.62
C GLY A 13 -13.88 5.68 -9.36
N VAL A 14 -14.49 6.61 -8.62
CA VAL A 14 -13.87 7.91 -8.32
C VAL A 14 -12.66 7.78 -7.39
N PRO A 15 -12.74 7.05 -6.25
CA PRO A 15 -11.57 6.80 -5.41
C PRO A 15 -10.45 6.07 -6.16
N LEU A 16 -10.79 5.09 -7.02
CA LEU A 16 -9.82 4.36 -7.81
C LEU A 16 -9.09 5.27 -8.81
N ALA A 17 -9.83 6.10 -9.55
CA ALA A 17 -9.25 7.08 -10.46
C ALA A 17 -8.35 8.08 -9.72
N MET A 18 -8.75 8.50 -8.52
CA MET A 18 -7.95 9.40 -7.67
C MET A 18 -6.63 8.74 -7.26
N VAL A 19 -6.65 7.49 -6.76
CA VAL A 19 -5.42 6.78 -6.38
C VAL A 19 -4.52 6.54 -7.61
N ALA A 20 -5.10 6.20 -8.75
CA ALA A 20 -4.36 6.05 -10.01
C ALA A 20 -3.71 7.38 -10.46
N ALA A 21 -4.42 8.50 -10.33
CA ALA A 21 -3.89 9.83 -10.61
C ALA A 21 -2.75 10.21 -9.65
N LEU A 22 -2.94 9.98 -8.34
CA LEU A 22 -1.89 10.19 -7.33
C LEU A 22 -0.63 9.37 -7.64
N ARG A 23 -0.79 8.12 -8.07
CA ARG A 23 0.33 7.31 -8.55
C ARG A 23 1.06 7.98 -9.71
N GLY A 24 0.34 8.49 -10.70
CA GLY A 24 0.92 9.23 -11.82
C GLY A 24 1.69 10.48 -11.36
N VAL A 25 1.11 11.25 -10.44
CA VAL A 25 1.75 12.43 -9.83
C VAL A 25 3.05 12.04 -9.10
N LEU A 26 3.03 10.98 -8.30
CA LEU A 26 4.22 10.50 -7.60
C LEU A 26 5.32 10.05 -8.56
N VAL A 27 4.98 9.37 -9.66
CA VAL A 27 5.96 8.95 -10.68
C VAL A 27 6.61 10.15 -11.36
N VAL A 28 5.83 11.16 -11.74
CA VAL A 28 6.32 12.30 -12.54
C VAL A 28 6.96 13.38 -11.66
N ALA A 29 6.37 13.67 -10.50
CA ALA A 29 6.67 14.85 -9.71
C ALA A 29 6.98 14.56 -8.24
N GLY A 30 7.04 13.29 -7.81
CA GLY A 30 7.16 12.92 -6.38
C GLY A 30 8.28 13.62 -5.63
N LYS A 31 9.43 13.86 -6.27
CA LYS A 31 10.59 14.58 -5.68
C LYS A 31 10.31 16.06 -5.38
N ASN A 32 9.34 16.66 -6.08
CA ASN A 32 8.98 18.06 -5.96
C ASN A 32 7.70 18.26 -5.12
N VAL A 33 7.10 17.18 -4.62
CA VAL A 33 5.92 17.26 -3.76
C VAL A 33 6.38 17.59 -2.33
N GLY A 34 5.80 18.63 -1.74
CA GLY A 34 6.10 19.02 -0.37
C GLY A 34 5.67 17.96 0.66
N GLU A 35 6.40 17.88 1.77
CA GLU A 35 6.21 16.89 2.83
C GLU A 35 4.77 16.83 3.37
N ALA A 36 4.14 17.99 3.61
CA ALA A 36 2.74 18.05 4.05
C ALA A 36 1.74 17.43 3.05
N VAL A 37 2.06 17.46 1.76
CA VAL A 37 1.25 16.81 0.72
C VAL A 37 1.54 15.32 0.67
N LEU A 38 2.81 14.92 0.81
CA LEU A 38 3.22 13.52 0.90
C LEU A 38 2.55 12.80 2.09
N ALA A 39 2.47 13.44 3.26
CA ALA A 39 1.77 12.89 4.43
C ALA A 39 0.26 12.68 4.17
N LYS A 40 -0.39 13.63 3.49
CA LYS A 40 -1.80 13.49 3.06
C LYS A 40 -1.99 12.35 2.07
N ILE A 41 -1.06 12.17 1.14
CA ILE A 41 -1.06 11.05 0.19
C ILE A 41 -0.95 9.72 0.96
N ALA A 42 -0.03 9.61 1.92
CA ALA A 42 0.12 8.42 2.75
C ALA A 42 -1.18 8.07 3.47
N ALA A 43 -1.79 9.02 4.18
CA ALA A 43 -3.06 8.82 4.87
C ALA A 43 -4.18 8.36 3.92
N THR A 44 -4.26 8.96 2.72
CA THR A 44 -5.25 8.59 1.70
C THR A 44 -5.05 7.14 1.21
N LEU A 45 -3.80 6.74 0.96
CA LEU A 45 -3.47 5.39 0.52
C LEU A 45 -3.76 4.34 1.61
N LEU A 46 -3.41 4.65 2.86
CA LEU A 46 -3.68 3.77 4.00
C LEU A 46 -5.18 3.60 4.24
N GLN A 47 -5.97 4.66 4.08
CA GLN A 47 -7.44 4.57 4.13
C GLN A 47 -7.99 3.72 2.96
N ALA A 48 -7.44 3.84 1.76
CA ALA A 48 -7.88 3.08 0.59
C ALA A 48 -7.60 1.57 0.71
N LEU A 49 -6.61 1.15 1.51
CA LEU A 49 -6.38 -0.26 1.83
C LEU A 49 -7.52 -0.90 2.65
N GLU A 50 -8.32 -0.09 3.35
CA GLU A 50 -9.47 -0.55 4.14
C GLU A 50 -10.77 -0.58 3.33
N SER A 51 -10.72 -0.32 2.02
CA SER A 51 -11.92 -0.30 1.17
C SER A 51 -12.52 -1.69 0.94
N ASP A 52 -13.84 -1.78 0.81
CA ASP A 52 -14.50 -3.00 0.36
C ASP A 52 -14.19 -3.35 -1.11
N TYR A 53 -13.69 -2.39 -1.90
CA TYR A 53 -13.36 -2.61 -3.32
C TYR A 53 -11.95 -3.17 -3.49
N GLN A 54 -11.84 -4.40 -3.97
CA GLN A 54 -10.55 -5.07 -4.21
C GLN A 54 -9.62 -4.26 -5.12
N ASP A 55 -10.13 -3.74 -6.24
CA ASP A 55 -9.32 -2.96 -7.20
C ASP A 55 -8.71 -1.70 -6.56
N LEU A 56 -9.47 -1.03 -5.69
CA LEU A 56 -8.98 0.14 -4.97
C LEU A 56 -7.90 -0.25 -3.97
N ARG A 57 -8.11 -1.32 -3.21
CA ARG A 57 -7.13 -1.86 -2.25
C ARG A 57 -5.81 -2.21 -2.95
N GLU A 58 -5.87 -2.99 -4.04
CA GLU A 58 -4.67 -3.37 -4.79
C GLU A 58 -3.95 -2.17 -5.41
N THR A 59 -4.70 -1.22 -5.97
CA THR A 59 -4.12 -0.01 -6.56
C THR A 59 -3.46 0.85 -5.49
N ALA A 60 -4.06 0.98 -4.31
CA ALA A 60 -3.48 1.68 -3.17
C ALA A 60 -2.19 1.00 -2.66
N ALA A 61 -2.21 -0.33 -2.51
CA ALA A 61 -1.03 -1.12 -2.13
C ALA A 61 0.15 -0.91 -3.08
N ARG A 62 -0.09 -0.97 -4.40
CA ARG A 62 0.95 -0.71 -5.40
C ARG A 62 1.44 0.74 -5.37
N THR A 63 0.54 1.68 -5.10
CA THR A 63 0.86 3.12 -5.04
C THR A 63 1.67 3.48 -3.79
N LEU A 64 1.47 2.77 -2.66
CA LEU A 64 2.34 2.88 -1.49
C LEU A 64 3.80 2.56 -1.81
N GLY A 65 4.05 1.56 -2.66
CA GLY A 65 5.40 1.30 -3.17
C GLY A 65 5.98 2.50 -3.91
N VAL A 66 5.22 3.11 -4.83
CA VAL A 66 5.65 4.31 -5.58
C VAL A 66 5.86 5.53 -4.66
N TYR A 67 5.10 5.64 -3.58
CA TYR A 67 5.25 6.67 -2.55
C TYR A 67 6.52 6.50 -1.71
N ALA A 68 6.94 5.26 -1.43
CA ALA A 68 8.02 4.91 -0.51
C ALA A 68 9.35 5.69 -0.68
N PRO A 69 9.84 5.98 -1.89
CA PRO A 69 11.07 6.75 -2.08
C PRO A 69 10.98 8.20 -1.60
N PHE A 70 9.78 8.76 -1.56
CA PHE A 70 9.52 10.16 -1.19
C PHE A 70 9.07 10.32 0.26
N ALA A 71 8.61 9.23 0.88
CA ALA A 71 8.15 9.20 2.26
C ALA A 71 9.23 9.65 3.25
N SER A 72 8.83 10.33 4.33
CA SER A 72 9.67 10.47 5.52
C SER A 72 9.97 9.08 6.11
N GLU A 73 11.02 8.95 6.92
CA GLU A 73 11.26 7.66 7.60
C GLU A 73 10.11 7.26 8.54
N GLU A 74 9.53 8.24 9.22
CA GLU A 74 8.42 8.03 10.15
C GLU A 74 7.18 7.51 9.40
N ASP A 75 6.79 8.17 8.31
CA ASP A 75 5.64 7.76 7.48
C ASP A 75 5.85 6.38 6.86
N LEU A 76 7.07 6.11 6.38
CA LEU A 76 7.41 4.83 5.78
C LEU A 76 7.32 3.69 6.80
N LYS A 77 7.87 3.90 8.00
CA LYS A 77 7.77 2.96 9.13
C LYS A 77 6.31 2.77 9.56
N ALA A 78 5.52 3.85 9.65
CA ALA A 78 4.11 3.79 10.00
C ALA A 78 3.29 3.01 8.96
N ALA A 79 3.48 3.28 7.67
CA ALA A 79 2.80 2.57 6.59
C ALA A 79 3.13 1.07 6.60
N LEU A 80 4.42 0.73 6.74
CA LEU A 80 4.84 -0.67 6.84
C LEU A 80 4.26 -1.35 8.09
N ARG A 81 4.26 -0.68 9.26
CA ARG A 81 3.62 -1.20 10.48
C ARG A 81 2.15 -1.45 10.24
N GLN A 82 1.42 -0.51 9.64
CA GLN A 82 -0.02 -0.68 9.43
C GLN A 82 -0.34 -1.86 8.51
N VAL A 83 0.42 -2.05 7.44
CA VAL A 83 0.27 -3.20 6.54
C VAL A 83 0.68 -4.52 7.22
N ALA A 84 1.77 -4.53 8.01
CA ALA A 84 2.26 -5.73 8.68
C ALA A 84 1.43 -6.11 9.92
N THR A 85 0.87 -5.12 10.63
CA THR A 85 0.19 -5.27 11.92
C THR A 85 -1.32 -5.05 11.88
N GLY A 86 -1.90 -4.64 10.74
CA GLY A 86 -3.36 -4.63 10.49
C GLY A 86 -4.03 -6.00 10.73
N ALA A 87 -3.23 -7.02 11.02
CA ALA A 87 -3.56 -8.36 11.45
C ALA A 87 -3.55 -8.61 12.97
N LYS A 88 -3.84 -7.61 13.82
CA LYS A 88 -3.90 -7.86 15.27
C LYS A 88 -4.91 -8.94 15.67
N GLU A 89 -5.88 -9.27 14.82
CA GLU A 89 -6.76 -10.43 15.00
C GLU A 89 -6.51 -11.50 13.94
N ALA A 90 -5.54 -12.39 14.22
CA ALA A 90 -5.22 -13.51 13.35
C ALA A 90 -6.40 -14.47 13.08
N ALA A 91 -7.44 -14.43 13.92
CA ALA A 91 -8.64 -15.25 13.81
C ALA A 91 -9.63 -14.79 12.69
N ALA A 92 -9.51 -13.55 12.21
CA ALA A 92 -10.46 -12.96 11.24
C ALA A 92 -9.88 -12.75 9.83
N ARG A 93 -8.63 -13.17 9.55
CA ARG A 93 -7.98 -12.87 8.26
C ARG A 93 -8.50 -13.76 7.13
N THR A 94 -9.24 -13.14 6.21
CA THR A 94 -9.54 -13.72 4.91
C THR A 94 -8.25 -13.90 4.09
N SER A 95 -8.28 -14.83 3.12
CA SER A 95 -7.17 -15.01 2.19
C SER A 95 -6.83 -13.73 1.42
N GLU A 96 -7.86 -12.97 1.07
CA GLU A 96 -7.76 -11.71 0.34
C GLU A 96 -6.98 -10.64 1.11
N ARG A 97 -7.24 -10.47 2.42
CA ARG A 97 -6.50 -9.48 3.21
C ARG A 97 -5.02 -9.85 3.31
N ARG A 98 -4.71 -11.14 3.48
CA ARG A 98 -3.33 -11.62 3.50
C ARG A 98 -2.61 -11.38 2.17
N HIS A 99 -3.30 -11.59 1.06
CA HIS A 99 -2.76 -11.33 -0.27
C HIS A 99 -2.48 -9.83 -0.48
N LEU A 100 -3.41 -8.96 -0.07
CA LEU A 100 -3.23 -7.52 -0.14
C LEU A 100 -2.03 -7.04 0.70
N ASP A 101 -1.92 -7.51 1.95
CA ASP A 101 -0.81 -7.15 2.82
C ASP A 101 0.53 -7.55 2.15
N ALA A 102 0.60 -8.74 1.56
CA ALA A 102 1.79 -9.19 0.83
C ALA A 102 2.12 -8.31 -0.39
N ILE A 103 1.11 -7.88 -1.16
CA ILE A 103 1.32 -6.94 -2.27
C ILE A 103 1.90 -5.61 -1.75
N ALA A 104 1.32 -5.05 -0.70
CA ALA A 104 1.73 -3.75 -0.16
C ALA A 104 3.16 -3.81 0.41
N VAL A 105 3.50 -4.83 1.20
CA VAL A 105 4.87 -4.97 1.72
C VAL A 105 5.87 -5.24 0.58
N SER A 106 5.53 -6.10 -0.38
CA SER A 106 6.39 -6.34 -1.56
C SER A 106 6.64 -5.06 -2.35
N ALA A 107 5.61 -4.24 -2.56
CA ALA A 107 5.73 -2.96 -3.25
C ALA A 107 6.63 -1.98 -2.47
N LEU A 108 6.47 -1.87 -1.15
CA LEU A 108 7.31 -1.04 -0.29
C LEU A 108 8.78 -1.47 -0.36
N LEU A 109 9.05 -2.78 -0.22
CA LEU A 109 10.41 -3.33 -0.29
C LEU A 109 11.05 -3.15 -1.67
N ARG A 110 10.28 -3.30 -2.76
CA ARG A 110 10.78 -3.09 -4.13
C ARG A 110 11.28 -1.66 -4.35
N HIS A 111 10.61 -0.68 -3.75
CA HIS A 111 10.87 0.73 -4.02
C HIS A 111 11.75 1.41 -2.94
N ALA A 112 11.84 0.86 -1.73
CA ALA A 112 12.65 1.41 -0.65
C ALA A 112 13.37 0.33 0.21
N PRO A 113 14.10 -0.63 -0.39
CA PRO A 113 14.65 -1.78 0.35
C PRO A 113 15.65 -1.38 1.44
N LEU A 114 16.59 -0.49 1.12
CA LEU A 114 17.65 -0.08 2.06
C LEU A 114 17.11 0.74 3.24
N ARG A 115 15.99 1.45 3.04
CA ARG A 115 15.34 2.26 4.08
C ARG A 115 14.49 1.42 5.04
N LEU A 116 14.08 0.23 4.60
CA LEU A 116 13.24 -0.70 5.35
C LEU A 116 14.03 -1.83 6.01
N CYS A 117 15.19 -2.20 5.44
CA CYS A 117 16.05 -3.30 5.90
C CYS A 117 17.36 -2.82 6.58
N GLY A 118 17.42 -1.57 7.06
CA GLY A 118 18.59 -1.03 7.77
C GLY A 118 18.83 -1.70 9.14
N PRO A 119 20.01 -1.54 9.77
CA PRO A 119 20.42 -2.30 10.96
C PRO A 119 19.47 -2.18 12.18
N GLU A 120 18.61 -1.16 12.23
CA GLU A 120 17.52 -1.01 13.19
C GLU A 120 16.18 -1.59 12.66
N VAL A 121 16.21 -2.78 12.06
CA VAL A 121 14.97 -3.47 11.68
C VAL A 121 14.23 -3.84 12.96
N ASP A 122 13.15 -3.11 13.28
CA ASP A 122 12.16 -3.51 14.30
C ASP A 122 11.81 -5.00 14.06
N PRO A 123 11.85 -5.87 15.09
CA PRO A 123 11.60 -7.30 14.93
C PRO A 123 10.27 -7.62 14.25
N VAL A 124 9.30 -6.70 14.29
CA VAL A 124 8.05 -6.77 13.53
C VAL A 124 8.30 -6.80 12.01
N TYR A 125 9.25 -6.01 11.50
CA TYR A 125 9.59 -5.92 10.07
C TYR A 125 10.38 -7.13 9.57
N ALA A 126 11.32 -7.64 10.37
CA ALA A 126 12.05 -8.87 10.04
C ALA A 126 11.08 -10.06 9.94
N LYS A 127 10.10 -10.13 10.84
CA LYS A 127 9.05 -11.16 10.84
C LYS A 127 8.10 -11.03 9.65
N ALA A 128 7.75 -9.80 9.24
CA ALA A 128 6.94 -9.56 8.05
C ALA A 128 7.67 -9.98 6.76
N CYS A 129 8.96 -9.65 6.63
CA CYS A 129 9.80 -10.08 5.51
C CYS A 129 9.97 -11.60 5.48
N ALA A 130 10.28 -12.22 6.63
CA ALA A 130 10.42 -13.67 6.75
C ALA A 130 9.12 -14.41 6.43
N ALA A 131 7.97 -13.90 6.88
CA ALA A 131 6.66 -14.49 6.58
C ALA A 131 6.27 -14.42 5.09
N MET A 132 6.82 -13.45 4.34
CA MET A 132 6.64 -13.39 2.88
C MET A 132 7.60 -14.32 2.14
N LEU A 133 8.88 -14.34 2.52
CA LEU A 133 9.87 -15.25 1.90
C LEU A 133 9.49 -16.71 2.09
N ASP A 134 9.05 -17.08 3.31
CA ASP A 134 8.59 -18.44 3.63
C ASP A 134 7.31 -18.86 2.88
N ARG A 135 6.58 -17.91 2.29
CA ARG A 135 5.37 -18.17 1.51
C ARG A 135 5.60 -18.16 0.00
N SER A 136 6.45 -17.26 -0.49
CA SER A 136 6.87 -17.29 -1.90
C SER A 136 7.57 -18.59 -2.29
N LEU A 137 8.16 -19.29 -1.32
CA LEU A 137 8.75 -20.63 -1.47
C LEU A 137 7.74 -21.79 -1.35
N LYS A 138 6.50 -21.52 -0.92
CA LYS A 138 5.43 -22.54 -0.77
C LYS A 138 4.41 -22.52 -1.91
N ASP A 139 4.45 -21.50 -2.76
CA ASP A 139 3.61 -21.37 -3.96
C ASP A 139 4.30 -21.95 -5.23
N GLU A 140 5.43 -22.66 -5.09
CA GLU A 140 6.06 -23.56 -6.08
C GLU A 140 5.91 -25.03 -5.67
#